data_AF-A0A7K5BK33-F1
#
_entry.id   AF-A0A7K5BK33-F1
#
_cell.length_a   1.000
_cell.length_b   1.000
_cell.length_c   1.000
_cell.angle_alpha   90.00
_cell.angle_beta   90.00
_cell.angle_gamma   90.00
#
_symmetry.space_group_name_H-M   'P 1'
#
loop_
_entity.id
_entity.type
_entity.pdbx_description
1 polymer ?
#
loop_
_entity_poly.entity_id
_entity_poly.type
_entity_poly.pdbx_seq_one_letter_code
_entity_poly.pdbx_strand_id
1 'polypeptide(L)' 'PSERVLCSARATVLLYDDAQKLWVPAGGPPQTPSCVQLFHHPGTQSCRLVGRRLNPEQQVVLNCPLGRGLRYSQ' A
#
# COMPACT_ATOMS: atom_id res chain seq x y z
N PRO A 1 21.13 9.16 2.05
CA PRO A 1 20.66 7.93 2.72
C PRO A 1 19.48 7.30 1.97
N SER A 2 19.44 5.97 1.85
CA SER A 2 18.40 5.23 1.09
C SER A 2 17.12 5.01 1.90
N GLU A 3 16.01 4.70 1.21
CA GLU A 3 14.78 4.23 1.84
C GLU A 3 15.01 2.90 2.56
N ARG A 4 14.38 2.73 3.73
CA ARG A 4 14.38 1.47 4.50
C ARG A 4 12.97 1.00 4.80
N VAL A 5 12.75 -0.32 4.80
CA VAL A 5 11.50 -0.93 5.25
C VAL A 5 11.44 -0.88 6.77
N LEU A 6 10.36 -0.33 7.34
CA LEU A 6 10.11 -0.33 8.78
C LEU A 6 9.33 -1.56 9.22
N CYS A 7 8.31 -1.94 8.45
CA CYS A 7 7.51 -3.12 8.69
C CYS A 7 6.91 -3.65 7.39
N SER A 8 6.46 -4.91 7.45
CA SER A 8 5.80 -5.60 6.35
C SER A 8 4.59 -6.35 6.87
N ALA A 9 3.54 -6.42 6.05
CA ALA A 9 2.33 -7.18 6.33
C ALA A 9 1.82 -7.86 5.06
N ARG A 10 1.11 -8.98 5.24
CA ARG A 10 0.36 -9.64 4.17
C ARG A 10 -1.09 -9.18 4.25
N ALA A 11 -1.58 -8.53 3.21
CA ALA A 11 -2.95 -8.05 3.15
C ALA A 11 -3.45 -7.99 1.70
N THR A 12 -4.76 -8.10 1.52
CA THR A 12 -5.39 -7.73 0.24
C THR A 12 -5.63 -6.23 0.24
N VAL A 13 -5.10 -5.54 -0.77
CA VAL A 13 -5.30 -4.09 -0.90
C VAL A 13 -6.62 -3.82 -1.62
N LEU A 14 -7.47 -3.01 -0.99
CA LEU A 14 -8.75 -2.58 -1.52
C LEU A 14 -8.78 -1.06 -1.68
N LEU A 15 -9.52 -0.57 -2.66
CA LEU A 15 -9.88 0.84 -2.83
C LEU A 15 -11.38 0.97 -2.63
N TYR A 16 -11.82 2.05 -2.02
CA TYR A 16 -13.24 2.33 -1.89
C TYR A 16 -13.74 3.02 -3.16
N ASP A 17 -14.73 2.42 -3.83
CA ASP A 17 -15.44 3.05 -4.94
C ASP A 17 -16.60 3.86 -4.36
N ASP A 18 -16.49 5.19 -4.46
CA ASP A 18 -17.50 6.12 -3.93
C ASP A 18 -18.81 6.12 -4.71
N ALA A 19 -18.80 5.78 -6.00
CA ALA A 19 -20.00 5.73 -6.83
C ALA A 19 -20.82 4.48 -6.51
N GLN A 20 -20.14 3.36 -6.32
CA GLN A 20 -20.76 2.07 -6.01
C GLN A 20 -20.90 1.78 -4.51
N LYS A 21 -20.29 2.60 -3.65
CA LYS A 21 -20.26 2.47 -2.18
C LYS A 21 -19.73 1.11 -1.71
N LEU A 22 -18.74 0.56 -2.40
CA LEU A 22 -18.18 -0.75 -2.12
C LEU A 22 -16.65 -0.77 -2.22
N TRP A 23 -16.03 -1.76 -1.59
CA TRP A 23 -14.60 -1.99 -1.65
C TRP A 23 -14.25 -2.84 -2.88
N VAL A 24 -13.36 -2.35 -3.74
CA VAL A 24 -12.87 -3.04 -4.94
C VAL A 24 -11.39 -3.44 -4.81
N PRO A 25 -10.94 -4.57 -5.40
CA PRO A 25 -9.54 -4.95 -5.40
C PRO A 25 -8.65 -3.92 -6.10
N ALA A 26 -7.59 -3.48 -5.41
CA ALA A 26 -6.59 -2.62 -6.03
C ALA A 26 -5.81 -3.39 -7.10
N GLY A 27 -5.67 -2.78 -8.29
CA GLY A 27 -5.04 -3.40 -9.46
C GLY A 27 -5.92 -4.35 -10.27
N GLY A 28 -7.24 -4.37 -10.02
CA GLY A 28 -8.22 -5.18 -10.77
C GLY A 28 -8.33 -6.64 -10.29
N PRO A 29 -9.24 -7.45 -10.86
CA PRO A 29 -9.33 -8.87 -10.54
C PRO A 29 -8.12 -9.65 -11.09
N PRO A 30 -7.76 -10.82 -10.50
CA PRO A 30 -8.36 -11.44 -9.31
C PRO A 30 -7.86 -10.81 -7.98
N GLN A 31 -8.68 -10.94 -6.93
CA GLN A 31 -8.36 -10.47 -5.59
C GLN A 31 -7.29 -11.37 -4.95
N THR A 32 -6.03 -10.96 -5.05
CA THR A 32 -4.88 -11.72 -4.54
C THR A 32 -4.19 -10.99 -3.37
N PRO A 33 -3.63 -11.73 -2.40
CA PRO A 33 -2.87 -11.13 -1.31
C PRO A 33 -1.65 -10.36 -1.83
N SER A 34 -1.28 -9.32 -1.12
CA SER A 34 -0.11 -8.47 -1.39
C SER A 34 0.83 -8.44 -0.20
N CYS A 35 2.13 -8.28 -0.48
CA CYS A 35 3.11 -7.83 0.50
C CYS A 35 3.03 -6.30 0.56
N VAL A 36 2.60 -5.77 1.70
CA VAL A 36 2.50 -4.33 1.95
C VAL A 36 3.60 -3.92 2.90
N GLN A 37 4.42 -2.97 2.47
CA GLN A 37 5.59 -2.51 3.21
C GLN A 37 5.50 -1.02 3.47
N LEU A 38 5.88 -0.63 4.69
CA LEU A 38 6.08 0.77 5.05
C LEU A 38 7.56 1.15 4.84
N PHE A 39 7.81 2.07 3.92
CA PHE A 39 9.13 2.62 3.67
C PHE A 39 9.31 3.96 4.38
N HIS A 40 10.49 4.19 4.94
CA HIS A 40 10.92 5.44 5.53
C HIS A 40 12.19 5.96 4.85
N HIS A 41 12.16 7.21 4.41
CA HIS A 41 13.30 7.92 3.87
C HIS A 41 13.85 8.91 4.91
N PRO A 42 14.94 8.58 5.63
CA PRO A 42 15.44 9.41 6.72
C PRO A 42 15.95 10.79 6.26
N GLY A 43 16.36 10.92 4.98
CA GLY A 43 16.86 12.20 4.45
C GLY A 43 15.77 13.26 4.27
N THR A 44 14.53 12.83 3.99
CA THR A 44 13.37 13.73 3.80
C THR A 44 12.35 13.59 4.93
N GLN A 45 12.61 12.70 5.89
CA GLN A 45 11.67 12.32 6.97
C GLN A 45 10.28 11.93 6.45
N SER A 46 10.22 11.35 5.24
CA SER A 46 8.96 10.94 4.62
C SER A 46 8.75 9.44 4.72
N CYS A 47 7.48 9.05 4.83
CA CYS A 47 7.07 7.65 4.78
C CYS A 47 6.19 7.39 3.57
N ARG A 48 6.19 6.15 3.06
CA ARG A 48 5.24 5.70 2.03
C ARG A 48 4.87 4.24 2.20
N LEU A 49 3.63 3.89 1.87
CA LEU A 49 3.19 2.50 1.74
C LEU A 49 3.38 2.03 0.31
N VAL A 50 3.95 0.85 0.15
CA VAL A 50 4.03 0.15 -1.13
C VAL A 50 3.48 -1.25 -0.96
N GLY A 51 2.47 -1.59 -1.76
CA GLY A 51 1.87 -2.92 -1.83
C GLY A 51 2.17 -3.56 -3.17
N ARG A 52 2.74 -4.76 -3.16
CA ARG A 52 2.98 -5.58 -4.35
C ARG A 52 2.25 -6.91 -4.23
N ARG A 53 1.58 -7.34 -5.30
CA ARG A 53 0.93 -8.66 -5.34
C ARG A 53 1.93 -9.77 -5.07
N LEU A 54 1.48 -10.79 -4.36
CA LEU A 54 2.21 -12.04 -4.18
C LEU A 54 1.99 -12.96 -5.39
N ASN A 55 2.28 -12.43 -6.58
CA ASN A 55 2.30 -13.15 -7.84
C ASN A 55 3.67 -12.93 -8.53
N PRO A 56 4.03 -13.72 -9.55
CA PRO A 56 5.31 -13.59 -10.24
C PRO A 56 5.56 -12.19 -10.83
N GLU A 57 4.51 -11.51 -11.27
CA GLU A 57 4.59 -10.19 -11.88
C GLU A 57 4.84 -9.07 -10.85
N GLN A 58 4.65 -9.35 -9.56
CA GLN A 58 4.84 -8.42 -8.43
C GLN A 58 4.17 -7.05 -8.66
N GLN A 59 3.00 -7.04 -9.29
CA GLN A 59 2.29 -5.82 -9.67
C GLN A 59 2.12 -4.89 -8.47
N VAL A 60 2.48 -3.62 -8.64
CA VAL A 60 2.28 -2.57 -7.63
C VAL A 60 0.79 -2.21 -7.59
N VAL A 61 0.15 -2.46 -6.45
CA VAL A 61 -1.28 -2.19 -6.20
C VAL A 61 -1.51 -1.05 -5.22
N LEU A 62 -0.48 -0.67 -4.47
CA LEU A 62 -0.47 0.49 -3.59
C LEU A 62 0.89 1.17 -3.70
N ASN A 63 0.91 2.47 -3.93
CA ASN A 63 2.11 3.30 -3.82
C ASN A 63 1.69 4.70 -3.38
N CYS A 64 1.65 4.92 -2.07
CA CYS A 64 1.07 6.14 -1.50
C CYS A 64 2.01 6.74 -0.45
N PRO A 65 2.42 8.02 -0.58
CA PRO A 65 3.13 8.73 0.49
C PRO A 65 2.20 8.98 1.68
N LEU A 66 2.73 8.84 2.89
CA LEU A 66 2.02 9.15 4.13
C LEU A 66 2.31 10.60 4.52
N GLY A 67 1.34 11.47 4.25
CA GLY A 67 1.39 12.88 4.62
C GLY A 67 1.22 13.10 6.13
N ARG A 68 1.66 14.27 6.61
CA ARG A 68 1.37 14.71 7.98
C ARG A 68 -0.14 14.88 8.16
N GLY A 69 -0.66 14.47 9.32
CA GLY A 69 -2.10 14.54 9.61
C GLY A 69 -2.94 13.40 9.03
N LEU A 70 -2.31 12.37 8.44
CA LEU A 70 -3.01 11.15 8.04
C LEU A 70 -3.70 10.51 9.25
N ARG A 71 -4.98 10.18 9.09
CA ARG A 71 -5.76 9.45 10.09
C ARG A 71 -5.81 7.98 9.70
N TYR A 72 -5.24 7.15 10.55
CA TYR A 72 -5.34 5.69 10.44
C TYR A 72 -6.53 5.21 11.27
N SER A 73 -7.41 4.42 10.66
CA SER A 73 -8.52 3.73 11.34
C SER A 73 -8.14 2.25 11.48
N GLN A 74 -8.24 1.73 12.71
CA GLN A 74 -8.10 0.31 12.99
C GLN A 74 -9.46 -0.39 12.94
#